data_AF-X1C2Y4-F1
#
_entry.id   AF-X1C2Y4-F1
#
_cell.length_a   1.000
_cell.length_b   1.000
_cell.length_c   1.000
_cell.angle_alpha   90.00
_cell.angle_beta   90.00
_cell.angle_gamma   90.00
#
_symmetry.space_group_name_H-M   'P 1'
#
loop_
_entity.id
_entity.type
_entity.pdbx_description
1 polymer ?
#
loop_
_entity_poly.entity_id
_entity_poly.type
_entity_poly.pdbx_seq_one_letter_code
_entity_poly.pdbx_strand_id
1 'polypeptide(L)'
;GSKNPVAELLQAEGIWAKDPQNLSLVDMLVQKMLAAGCLESAKWLAAWLGDFNARSDKPDGHRFSMLADVFAQLGQEDKAIDACRAAAAVFPDDLQLHTKLKNMLAAQAMRKGKYGDQQGFRQSLQDREAQEGLQDQESITRRANIADQQIARARKELQENPDESGKVMPLVEALLNKDEPQAEQQAIQVLRDAHQQFGSYRFKQRAGEIRMRANRRQARNFRDRLKADPDNQQLAQEYKRMIKEHTEAELDHFQDSAKNYPTDMRL
;
A
#
# COMPACT_ATOMS: atom_id res chain seq x y z
N GLY A 1 11.88 53.72 27.63
CA GLY A 1 11.94 52.86 28.83
C GLY A 1 11.80 51.42 28.39
N SER A 2 12.90 50.67 28.40
CA SER A 2 12.89 49.25 28.03
C SER A 2 12.14 48.46 29.09
N LYS A 3 10.96 47.95 28.74
CA LYS A 3 10.15 47.08 29.58
C LYS A 3 10.92 45.79 29.85
N ASN A 4 11.19 45.48 31.12
CA ASN A 4 11.81 44.22 31.52
C ASN A 4 10.73 43.11 31.46
N PRO A 5 10.83 42.12 30.54
CA PRO A 5 9.81 41.10 30.34
C PRO A 5 9.51 40.27 31.60
N VAL A 6 10.54 40.02 32.42
CA VAL A 6 10.39 39.28 33.69
C VAL A 6 9.62 40.11 34.72
N ALA A 7 9.85 41.43 34.78
CA ALA A 7 9.10 42.31 35.68
C ALA A 7 7.62 42.42 35.28
N GLU A 8 7.33 42.45 33.98
CA GLU A 8 5.95 42.42 33.48
C GLU A 8 5.26 41.08 33.75
N LEU A 9 5.98 39.96 33.66
CA LEU A 9 5.47 38.65 34.04
C LEU A 9 5.11 38.59 35.53
N LEU A 10 6.03 39.01 36.42
CA LEU A 10 5.77 39.04 37.86
C LEU A 10 4.59 39.94 38.24
N GLN A 11 4.43 41.07 37.53
CA GLN A 11 3.26 41.94 37.71
C GLN A 11 1.97 41.22 37.28
N ALA A 12 1.97 40.54 36.14
CA ALA A 12 0.82 39.78 35.65
C ALA A 12 0.45 38.63 36.61
N GLU A 13 1.44 37.91 37.14
CA GLU A 13 1.24 36.87 38.17
C GLU A 13 0.61 37.46 39.44
N GLY A 14 1.11 38.61 39.91
CA GLY A 14 0.55 39.30 41.08
C GLY A 14 -0.88 39.80 40.87
N ILE A 15 -1.28 40.12 39.64
CA ILE A 15 -2.66 40.49 39.29
C ILE A 15 -3.54 39.24 39.24
N TRP A 16 -3.10 38.18 38.57
CA TRP A 16 -3.83 36.91 38.50
C TRP A 16 -4.04 36.27 39.87
N ALA A 17 -3.07 36.38 40.78
CA ALA A 17 -3.19 35.89 42.15
C ALA A 17 -4.37 36.50 42.93
N LYS A 18 -4.83 37.71 42.54
CA LYS A 18 -5.99 38.37 43.16
C LYS A 18 -7.33 37.89 42.59
N ASP A 19 -7.33 37.36 41.37
CA ASP A 19 -8.51 36.83 40.69
C ASP A 19 -8.15 35.62 39.80
N PRO A 20 -7.95 34.43 40.41
CA PRO A 20 -7.44 33.26 39.69
C PRO A 20 -8.42 32.67 38.67
N GLN A 21 -9.71 33.02 38.77
CA GLN A 21 -10.77 32.49 37.92
C GLN A 21 -10.94 33.26 36.60
N ASN A 22 -10.28 34.41 36.48
CA ASN A 22 -10.38 35.26 35.31
C ASN A 22 -9.47 34.78 34.18
N LEU A 23 -10.06 34.10 33.20
CA LEU A 23 -9.35 33.51 32.07
C LEU A 23 -8.65 34.56 31.19
N SER A 24 -9.14 35.79 31.13
CA SER A 24 -8.48 36.87 30.39
C SER A 24 -7.13 37.26 31.02
N LEU A 25 -6.99 37.10 32.33
CA LEU A 25 -5.70 37.26 33.01
C LEU A 25 -4.77 36.09 32.72
N VAL A 26 -5.31 34.87 32.57
CA VAL A 26 -4.54 33.69 32.14
C VAL A 26 -4.04 33.86 30.70
N ASP A 27 -4.88 34.37 29.79
CA ASP A 27 -4.50 34.68 28.41
C ASP A 27 -3.29 35.63 28.37
N MET A 28 -3.35 36.71 29.16
CA MET A 28 -2.26 37.66 29.31
C MET A 28 -1.01 36.99 29.89
N LEU A 29 -1.18 36.18 30.93
CA LEU A 29 -0.09 35.53 31.64
C LEU A 29 0.71 34.61 30.70
N VAL A 30 0.03 33.82 29.86
CA VAL A 30 0.67 32.97 28.85
C VAL A 30 1.51 33.81 27.88
N GLN A 31 1.00 34.94 27.40
CA GLN A 31 1.75 35.84 26.49
C GLN A 31 2.96 36.49 27.18
N LYS A 32 2.83 36.85 28.47
CA LYS A 32 3.95 37.38 29.25
C LYS A 32 5.02 36.32 29.52
N MET A 33 4.62 35.08 29.77
CA MET A 33 5.56 33.95 29.91
C MET A 33 6.36 33.71 28.62
N LEU A 34 5.70 33.80 27.45
CA LEU A 34 6.40 33.74 26.15
C LEU A 34 7.42 34.87 25.99
N ALA A 35 7.01 36.11 26.28
CA ALA A 35 7.88 37.28 26.16
C ALA A 35 9.07 37.25 27.13
N ALA A 36 8.88 36.64 28.31
CA ALA A 36 9.93 36.43 29.31
C ALA A 36 10.84 35.22 29.03
N GLY A 37 10.54 34.41 28.01
CA GLY A 37 11.29 33.20 27.69
C GLY A 37 11.02 32.01 28.62
N CYS A 38 9.96 32.07 29.44
CA CYS A 38 9.52 30.97 30.31
C CYS A 38 8.72 29.93 29.51
N LEU A 39 9.37 29.29 28.52
CA LEU A 39 8.70 28.50 27.49
C LEU A 39 7.98 27.25 28.04
N GLU A 40 8.57 26.54 29.01
CA GLU A 40 7.95 25.36 29.61
C GLU A 40 6.70 25.73 30.42
N SER A 41 6.76 26.81 31.19
CA SER A 41 5.61 27.33 31.95
C SER A 41 4.51 27.83 31.01
N ALA A 42 4.88 28.55 29.95
CA ALA A 42 3.94 29.00 28.92
C ALA A 42 3.26 27.81 28.24
N LYS A 43 4.03 26.76 27.90
CA LYS A 43 3.51 25.53 27.27
C LYS A 43 2.53 24.79 28.17
N TRP A 44 2.86 24.63 29.46
CA TRP A 44 1.98 23.97 30.42
C TRP A 44 0.68 24.76 30.60
N LEU A 45 0.77 26.07 30.83
CA LEU A 45 -0.40 26.91 31.07
C LEU A 45 -1.27 27.06 29.82
N ALA A 46 -0.67 27.17 28.63
CA ALA A 46 -1.40 27.20 27.36
C ALA A 46 -2.14 25.89 27.09
N ALA A 47 -1.55 24.73 27.41
CA ALA A 47 -2.22 23.44 27.26
C ALA A 47 -3.42 23.32 28.21
N TRP A 48 -3.24 23.68 29.49
CA TRP A 48 -4.34 23.69 30.46
C TRP A 48 -5.47 24.64 30.03
N LEU A 49 -5.12 25.85 29.60
CA LEU A 49 -6.08 26.85 29.15
C LEU A 49 -6.85 26.40 27.91
N GLY A 50 -6.17 25.72 26.97
CA GLY A 50 -6.80 25.13 25.79
C GLY A 50 -7.81 24.03 26.13
N ASP A 51 -7.42 23.09 27.00
CA ASP A 51 -8.29 22.02 27.48
C ASP A 51 -9.49 22.60 28.25
N PHE A 52 -9.27 23.63 29.06
CA PHE A 52 -10.33 24.32 29.80
C PHE A 52 -11.32 25.00 28.84
N ASN A 53 -10.82 25.74 27.84
CA ASN A 53 -11.66 26.41 26.85
C ASN A 53 -12.49 25.42 26.03
N ALA A 54 -11.90 24.29 25.62
CA ALA A 54 -12.57 23.25 24.85
C ALA A 54 -13.68 22.51 25.62
N ARG A 55 -13.56 22.42 26.95
CA ARG A 55 -14.57 21.79 27.83
C ARG A 55 -15.66 22.75 28.30
N SER A 56 -15.55 24.04 27.99
CA SER A 56 -16.56 25.02 28.38
C SER A 56 -17.83 24.89 27.53
N ASP A 57 -18.99 25.21 28.11
CA ASP A 57 -20.28 25.19 27.40
C ASP A 57 -20.33 26.16 26.22
N LYS A 58 -19.48 27.20 26.27
CA LYS A 58 -19.33 28.21 25.22
C LYS A 58 -17.85 28.50 24.97
N PRO A 59 -17.18 27.67 24.15
CA PRO A 59 -15.77 27.85 23.84
C PRO A 59 -15.52 29.21 23.17
N ASP A 60 -14.47 29.89 23.63
CA ASP A 60 -14.07 31.19 23.07
C ASP A 60 -13.15 30.97 21.87
N GLY A 61 -13.62 31.34 20.68
CA GLY A 61 -12.87 31.25 19.44
C GLY A 61 -11.63 32.14 19.41
N HIS A 62 -11.66 33.32 20.06
CA HIS A 62 -10.51 34.21 20.12
C HIS A 62 -9.39 33.60 20.96
N ARG A 63 -9.74 32.90 22.04
CA ARG A 63 -8.79 32.14 22.86
C ARG A 63 -8.14 31.01 22.06
N PHE A 64 -8.89 30.29 21.23
CA PHE A 64 -8.31 29.29 20.34
C PHE A 64 -7.35 29.91 19.31
N SER A 65 -7.70 31.05 18.73
CA SER A 65 -6.82 31.76 17.79
C SER A 65 -5.50 32.20 18.48
N MET A 66 -5.59 32.76 19.68
CA MET A 66 -4.43 33.16 20.48
C MET A 66 -3.55 31.95 20.83
N LEU A 67 -4.17 30.84 21.28
CA LEU A 67 -3.45 29.61 21.60
C LEU A 67 -2.76 29.00 20.38
N ALA A 68 -3.35 29.11 19.18
CA ALA A 68 -2.70 28.68 17.94
C ALA A 68 -1.38 29.41 17.69
N ASP A 69 -1.34 30.73 17.92
CA ASP A 69 -0.11 31.53 17.82
C ASP A 69 0.92 31.18 18.89
N VAL A 70 0.45 30.97 20.12
CA VAL A 70 1.30 30.56 21.24
C VAL A 70 1.96 29.20 20.97
N PHE A 71 1.18 28.21 20.54
CA PHE A 71 1.73 26.88 20.23
C PHE A 71 2.66 26.91 19.03
N ALA A 72 2.38 27.75 18.02
CA ALA A 72 3.28 27.93 16.89
C ALA A 72 4.65 28.50 17.32
N GLN A 73 4.66 29.51 18.21
CA GLN A 73 5.89 30.07 18.77
C GLN A 73 6.65 29.08 19.66
N LEU A 74 5.94 28.21 20.37
CA LEU A 74 6.51 27.15 21.20
C LEU A 74 6.98 25.91 20.40
N GLY A 75 6.85 25.92 19.06
CA GLY A 75 7.18 24.78 18.21
C GLY A 75 6.25 23.57 18.39
N GLN A 76 5.09 23.74 19.02
CA GLN A 76 4.08 22.71 19.21
C GLN A 76 3.12 22.68 18.01
N GLU A 77 3.64 22.32 16.85
CA GLU A 77 2.93 22.42 15.55
C GLU A 77 1.56 21.72 15.54
N ASP A 78 1.48 20.50 16.05
CA ASP A 78 0.23 19.74 16.07
C ASP A 78 -0.85 20.46 16.91
N LYS A 79 -0.49 20.92 18.11
CA LYS A 79 -1.39 21.68 19.00
C LYS A 79 -1.78 23.03 18.39
N ALA A 80 -0.87 23.67 17.66
CA ALA A 80 -1.12 24.92 16.97
C ALA A 80 -2.16 24.75 15.85
N ILE A 81 -2.07 23.67 15.08
CA ILE A 81 -3.03 23.30 14.04
C ILE A 81 -4.39 22.97 14.64
N ASP A 82 -4.43 22.18 15.71
CA ASP A 82 -5.68 21.81 16.37
C ASP A 82 -6.40 23.02 16.96
N ALA A 83 -5.67 23.93 17.63
CA ALA A 83 -6.22 25.18 18.12
C ALA A 83 -6.72 26.09 16.98
N CYS A 84 -5.98 26.19 15.87
CA CYS A 84 -6.41 26.97 14.71
C CYS A 84 -7.66 26.37 14.05
N ARG A 85 -7.79 25.05 14.01
CA ARG A 85 -8.98 24.35 13.51
C ARG A 85 -10.19 24.61 14.41
N ALA A 86 -10.01 24.58 15.73
CA ALA A 86 -11.07 24.91 16.68
C ALA A 86 -11.53 26.37 16.54
N ALA A 87 -10.61 27.32 16.35
CA ALA A 87 -10.94 28.73 16.09
C ALA A 87 -11.75 28.89 14.79
N ALA A 88 -11.32 28.25 13.69
CA ALA A 88 -12.00 28.30 12.41
C ALA A 88 -13.40 27.65 12.42
N ALA A 89 -13.63 26.68 13.32
CA ALA A 89 -14.95 26.09 13.52
C ALA A 89 -15.93 27.02 14.25
N VAL A 90 -15.42 27.86 15.17
CA VAL A 90 -16.22 28.88 15.87
C VAL A 90 -16.52 30.09 14.97
N PHE A 91 -15.56 30.46 14.10
CA PHE A 91 -15.70 31.57 13.16
C PHE A 91 -15.63 31.08 11.70
N PRO A 92 -16.71 30.47 11.16
CA PRO A 92 -16.70 29.89 9.83
C PRO A 92 -16.50 30.92 8.70
N ASP A 93 -16.88 32.17 8.92
CA ASP A 93 -16.76 33.25 7.92
C ASP A 93 -15.40 33.97 7.94
N ASP A 94 -14.51 33.65 8.88
CA ASP A 94 -13.20 34.29 8.97
C ASP A 94 -12.19 33.67 7.98
N LEU A 95 -12.10 34.29 6.81
CA LEU A 95 -11.20 33.88 5.73
C LEU A 95 -9.71 33.90 6.13
N GLN A 96 -9.33 34.74 7.10
CA GLN A 96 -7.94 34.82 7.57
C GLN A 96 -7.57 33.59 8.38
N LEU A 97 -8.47 33.12 9.26
CA LEU A 97 -8.27 31.88 10.01
C LEU A 97 -8.18 30.65 9.11
N HIS A 98 -9.02 30.55 8.08
CA HIS A 98 -8.96 29.45 7.11
C HIS A 98 -7.65 29.45 6.31
N THR A 99 -7.20 30.63 5.90
CA THR A 99 -5.92 30.79 5.18
C THR A 99 -4.75 30.39 6.08
N LYS A 100 -4.77 30.82 7.34
CA LYS A 100 -3.76 30.46 8.35
C LYS A 100 -3.70 28.95 8.57
N LEU A 101 -4.85 28.30 8.77
CA LEU A 101 -4.93 26.85 8.95
C LEU A 101 -4.37 26.10 7.73
N LYS A 102 -4.73 26.52 6.51
CA LYS A 102 -4.21 25.95 5.27
C LYS A 102 -2.68 26.05 5.19
N ASN A 103 -2.12 27.21 5.51
CA ASN A 103 -0.68 27.42 5.48
C ASN A 103 0.06 26.55 6.52
N MET A 104 -0.51 26.41 7.72
CA MET A 104 0.06 25.55 8.76
C MET A 104 0.04 24.07 8.37
N LEU A 105 -1.05 23.58 7.78
CA LEU A 105 -1.16 22.22 7.26
C LEU A 105 -0.18 21.97 6.11
N ALA A 106 -0.01 22.93 5.20
CA ALA A 106 0.97 22.83 4.12
C ALA A 106 2.41 22.79 4.66
N ALA A 107 2.75 23.64 5.62
CA ALA A 107 4.07 23.64 6.26
C ALA A 107 4.36 22.31 6.99
N GLN A 108 3.37 21.74 7.69
CA GLN A 108 3.47 20.44 8.34
C GLN A 108 3.71 19.31 7.32
N ALA A 109 3.01 19.33 6.19
CA ALA A 109 3.20 18.36 5.11
C ALA A 109 4.61 18.47 4.47
N MET A 110 5.11 19.69 4.27
CA MET A 110 6.48 19.91 3.77
C MET A 110 7.55 19.42 4.76
N ARG A 111 7.36 19.65 6.07
CA ARG A 111 8.27 19.19 7.12
C ARG A 111 8.26 17.67 7.27
N LYS A 112 7.06 17.06 7.35
CA LYS A 112 6.89 15.59 7.40
C LYS A 112 7.39 14.90 6.12
N GLY A 113 7.35 15.59 4.99
CA GLY A 113 7.86 15.11 3.70
C GLY A 113 9.38 15.21 3.49
N LYS A 114 10.17 15.72 4.45
CA LYS A 114 11.64 15.86 4.36
C LYS A 114 12.16 16.47 3.03
N TYR A 115 11.51 17.50 2.49
CA TYR A 115 11.95 18.20 1.27
C TYR A 115 13.03 19.28 1.52
N GLY A 116 13.87 19.12 2.54
CA GLY A 116 14.84 20.14 2.98
C GLY A 116 16.30 19.87 2.61
N ASP A 117 16.75 18.61 2.64
CA ASP A 117 18.18 18.29 2.49
C ASP A 117 18.41 17.29 1.34
N GLN A 118 19.41 17.57 0.50
CA GLN A 118 19.80 16.77 -0.67
C GLN A 118 20.16 15.29 -0.34
N GLN A 119 20.37 14.95 0.94
CA GLN A 119 20.54 13.56 1.40
C GLN A 119 19.19 12.81 1.54
N GLY A 120 18.10 13.51 1.85
CA GLY A 120 16.76 12.95 2.05
C GLY A 120 16.11 12.46 0.76
N PHE A 121 16.45 13.03 -0.40
CA PHE A 121 15.91 12.57 -1.68
C PHE A 121 16.38 11.16 -2.05
N ARG A 122 17.67 10.87 -1.84
CA ARG A 122 18.24 9.54 -2.12
C ARG A 122 17.75 8.48 -1.12
N GLN A 123 17.68 8.83 0.17
CA GLN A 123 17.10 7.94 1.18
C GLN A 123 15.60 7.74 0.99
N SER A 124 14.84 8.78 0.63
CA SER A 124 13.40 8.64 0.38
C SER A 124 13.08 7.87 -0.90
N LEU A 125 13.93 7.92 -1.93
CA LEU A 125 13.82 7.03 -3.09
C LEU A 125 14.18 5.59 -2.71
N GLN A 126 15.23 5.40 -1.93
CA GLN A 126 15.66 4.07 -1.48
C GLN A 126 14.68 3.42 -0.50
N ASP A 127 14.06 4.20 0.39
CA ASP A 127 13.03 3.74 1.33
C ASP A 127 11.68 3.53 0.64
N ARG A 128 11.36 4.32 -0.39
CA ARG A 128 10.17 4.12 -1.22
C ARG A 128 10.33 2.89 -2.11
N GLU A 129 11.47 2.69 -2.76
CA GLU A 129 11.78 1.46 -3.51
C GLU A 129 11.85 0.25 -2.58
N ALA A 130 12.38 0.39 -1.36
CA ALA A 130 12.36 -0.67 -0.36
C ALA A 130 10.95 -0.96 0.17
N GLN A 131 10.09 0.05 0.36
CA GLN A 131 8.69 -0.14 0.76
C GLN A 131 7.83 -0.67 -0.37
N GLU A 132 7.99 -0.19 -1.59
CA GLU A 132 7.34 -0.74 -2.79
C GLU A 132 7.83 -2.19 -3.00
N GLY A 133 9.12 -2.46 -2.85
CA GLY A 133 9.69 -3.80 -2.89
C GLY A 133 9.17 -4.73 -1.78
N LEU A 134 8.97 -4.23 -0.56
CA LEU A 134 8.38 -5.00 0.56
C LEU A 134 6.88 -5.25 0.34
N GLN A 135 6.12 -4.28 -0.17
CA GLN A 135 4.70 -4.45 -0.50
C GLN A 135 4.52 -5.39 -1.70
N ASP A 136 5.39 -5.30 -2.70
CA ASP A 136 5.40 -6.21 -3.84
C ASP A 136 5.76 -7.62 -3.38
N GLN A 137 6.81 -7.79 -2.57
CA GLN A 137 7.18 -9.10 -2.00
C GLN A 137 6.07 -9.67 -1.11
N GLU A 138 5.47 -8.90 -0.20
CA GLU A 138 4.34 -9.34 0.61
C GLU A 138 3.12 -9.70 -0.24
N SER A 139 2.84 -8.94 -1.31
CA SER A 139 1.74 -9.24 -2.23
C SER A 139 2.01 -10.52 -3.04
N ILE A 140 3.25 -10.74 -3.47
CA ILE A 140 3.70 -11.93 -4.20
C ILE A 140 3.63 -13.15 -3.26
N THR A 141 4.13 -13.05 -2.04
CA THR A 141 4.03 -14.11 -1.01
C THR A 141 2.58 -14.40 -0.66
N ARG A 142 1.73 -13.38 -0.52
CA ARG A 142 0.29 -13.56 -0.26
C ARG A 142 -0.41 -14.24 -1.43
N ARG A 143 -0.11 -13.86 -2.68
CA ARG A 143 -0.66 -14.52 -3.88
C ARG A 143 -0.20 -15.97 -4.01
N ALA A 144 1.09 -16.25 -3.77
CA ALA A 144 1.63 -17.61 -3.75
C ALA A 144 0.92 -18.47 -2.70
N ASN A 145 0.76 -17.93 -1.48
CA ASN A 145 0.03 -18.62 -0.40
C ASN A 145 -1.45 -18.88 -0.75
N ILE A 146 -2.13 -17.95 -1.41
CA ILE A 146 -3.53 -18.14 -1.86
C ILE A 146 -3.61 -19.22 -2.94
N ALA A 147 -2.70 -19.22 -3.92
CA ALA A 147 -2.66 -20.23 -4.97
C ALA A 147 -2.44 -21.64 -4.39
N ASP A 148 -1.50 -21.78 -3.44
CA ASP A 148 -1.24 -23.05 -2.77
C ASP A 148 -2.44 -23.53 -1.94
N GLN A 149 -3.14 -22.63 -1.26
CA GLN A 149 -4.38 -22.96 -0.54
C GLN A 149 -5.50 -23.42 -1.49
N GLN A 150 -5.66 -22.76 -2.64
CA GLN A 150 -6.65 -23.15 -3.66
C GLN A 150 -6.35 -24.54 -4.24
N ILE A 151 -5.08 -24.81 -4.54
CA ILE A 151 -4.64 -26.12 -5.02
C ILE A 151 -4.89 -27.19 -3.95
N ALA A 152 -4.50 -26.94 -2.69
CA ALA A 152 -4.69 -27.89 -1.61
C ALA A 152 -6.17 -28.23 -1.39
N ARG A 153 -7.05 -27.21 -1.44
CA ARG A 153 -8.49 -27.40 -1.35
C ARG A 153 -9.04 -28.22 -2.52
N ALA A 154 -8.72 -27.85 -3.75
CA ALA A 154 -9.21 -28.56 -4.93
C ALA A 154 -8.71 -30.02 -4.97
N ARG A 155 -7.47 -30.28 -4.54
CA ARG A 155 -6.94 -31.65 -4.38
C ARG A 155 -7.74 -32.44 -3.37
N LYS A 156 -8.02 -31.85 -2.20
CA LYS A 156 -8.81 -32.51 -1.16
C LYS A 156 -10.22 -32.84 -1.66
N GLU A 157 -10.88 -31.90 -2.34
CA GLU A 157 -12.22 -32.13 -2.88
C GLU A 157 -12.26 -33.26 -3.92
N LEU A 158 -11.23 -33.38 -4.78
CA LEU A 158 -11.10 -34.49 -5.73
C LEU A 158 -10.75 -35.81 -5.04
N GLN A 159 -9.93 -35.79 -3.98
CA GLN A 159 -9.60 -36.99 -3.20
C GLN A 159 -10.79 -37.53 -2.41
N GLU A 160 -11.65 -36.64 -1.89
CA GLU A 160 -12.87 -37.02 -1.18
C GLU A 160 -13.94 -37.55 -2.15
N ASN A 161 -13.92 -37.12 -3.42
CA ASN A 161 -14.89 -37.50 -4.44
C ASN A 161 -14.19 -37.95 -5.73
N PRO A 162 -13.44 -39.07 -5.71
CA PRO A 162 -12.57 -39.47 -6.82
C PRO A 162 -13.33 -39.84 -8.09
N ASP A 163 -14.61 -40.21 -8.00
CA ASP A 163 -15.45 -40.60 -9.14
C ASP A 163 -16.20 -39.41 -9.77
N GLU A 164 -16.09 -38.20 -9.19
CA GLU A 164 -16.73 -37.01 -9.72
C GLU A 164 -15.83 -36.30 -10.74
N SER A 165 -16.05 -36.57 -12.03
CA SER A 165 -15.29 -35.92 -13.12
C SER A 165 -15.36 -34.39 -13.12
N GLY A 166 -16.37 -33.80 -12.47
CA GLY A 166 -16.52 -32.34 -12.30
C GLY A 166 -15.47 -31.70 -11.40
N LYS A 167 -14.79 -32.47 -10.54
CA LYS A 167 -13.76 -31.96 -9.60
C LYS A 167 -12.37 -31.83 -10.23
N VAL A 168 -12.16 -32.43 -11.39
CA VAL A 168 -10.89 -32.40 -12.12
C VAL A 168 -10.55 -30.99 -12.63
N MET A 169 -11.52 -30.31 -13.26
CA MET A 169 -11.28 -28.99 -13.87
C MET A 169 -10.95 -27.89 -12.85
N PRO A 170 -11.62 -27.79 -11.69
CA PRO A 170 -11.24 -26.86 -10.63
C PRO A 170 -9.78 -27.02 -10.16
N LEU A 171 -9.29 -28.25 -10.03
CA LEU A 171 -7.89 -28.51 -9.67
C LEU A 171 -6.94 -28.05 -10.77
N VAL A 172 -7.26 -28.35 -12.03
CA VAL A 172 -6.48 -27.91 -13.20
C VAL A 172 -6.41 -26.39 -13.26
N GLU A 173 -7.52 -25.68 -13.06
CA GLU A 173 -7.56 -24.22 -13.04
C GLU A 173 -6.73 -23.63 -11.90
N ALA A 174 -6.84 -24.18 -10.69
CA ALA A 174 -6.02 -23.76 -9.55
C ALA A 174 -4.51 -23.95 -9.82
N LEU A 175 -4.12 -25.05 -10.47
CA LEU A 175 -2.74 -25.31 -10.87
C LEU A 175 -2.25 -24.32 -11.93
N LEU A 176 -3.07 -24.03 -12.94
CA LEU A 176 -2.71 -23.07 -14.00
C LEU A 176 -2.62 -21.63 -13.48
N ASN A 177 -3.42 -21.26 -12.48
CA ASN A 177 -3.36 -19.94 -11.85
C ASN A 177 -2.07 -19.69 -11.07
N LYS A 178 -1.32 -20.75 -10.71
CA LYS A 178 -0.01 -20.62 -10.06
C LYS A 178 1.08 -20.11 -11.01
N ASP A 179 0.85 -20.19 -12.33
CA ASP A 179 1.76 -19.75 -13.41
C ASP A 179 3.21 -20.28 -13.27
N GLU A 180 3.34 -21.51 -12.77
CA GLU A 180 4.63 -22.20 -12.61
C GLU A 180 4.73 -23.38 -13.59
N PRO A 181 5.90 -23.59 -14.24
CA PRO A 181 6.09 -24.72 -15.16
C PRO A 181 5.81 -26.10 -14.51
N GLN A 182 6.11 -26.26 -13.23
CA GLN A 182 5.83 -27.50 -12.49
C GLN A 182 4.33 -27.69 -12.27
N ALA A 183 3.58 -26.62 -11.97
CA ALA A 183 2.14 -26.68 -11.79
C ALA A 183 1.41 -27.01 -13.10
N GLU A 184 1.89 -26.49 -14.24
CA GLU A 184 1.37 -26.88 -15.56
C GLU A 184 1.59 -28.36 -15.88
N GLN A 185 2.77 -28.91 -15.55
CA GLN A 185 3.05 -30.34 -15.71
C GLN A 185 2.12 -31.20 -14.85
N GLN A 186 1.88 -30.77 -13.60
CA GLN A 186 0.91 -31.43 -12.73
C GLN A 186 -0.51 -31.36 -13.30
N ALA A 187 -0.92 -30.22 -13.85
CA ALA A 187 -2.23 -30.06 -14.47
C ALA A 187 -2.42 -31.00 -15.67
N ILE A 188 -1.39 -31.12 -16.53
CA ILE A 188 -1.37 -32.08 -17.64
C ILE A 188 -1.50 -33.51 -17.12
N GLN A 189 -0.79 -33.87 -16.04
CA GLN A 189 -0.84 -35.22 -15.48
C GLN A 189 -2.23 -35.54 -14.91
N VAL A 190 -2.82 -34.62 -14.12
CA VAL A 190 -4.19 -34.75 -13.58
C VAL A 190 -5.20 -34.98 -14.71
N LEU A 191 -5.06 -34.28 -15.83
CA LEU A 191 -5.94 -34.45 -17.00
C LEU A 191 -5.73 -35.80 -17.70
N ARG A 192 -4.49 -36.31 -17.77
CA ARG A 192 -4.23 -37.65 -18.32
C ARG A 192 -4.84 -38.73 -17.45
N ASP A 193 -4.68 -38.63 -16.14
CA ASP A 193 -5.23 -39.58 -15.18
C ASP A 193 -6.76 -39.57 -15.24
N ALA A 194 -7.37 -38.37 -15.29
CA ALA A 194 -8.81 -38.21 -15.48
C ALA A 194 -9.30 -38.76 -16.83
N HIS A 195 -8.52 -38.61 -17.91
CA HIS A 195 -8.86 -39.22 -19.19
C HIS A 195 -8.86 -40.75 -19.11
N GLN A 196 -7.88 -41.35 -18.44
CA GLN A 196 -7.82 -42.81 -18.23
C GLN A 196 -8.97 -43.32 -17.36
N GLN A 197 -9.33 -42.58 -16.31
CA GLN A 197 -10.39 -42.97 -15.38
C GLN A 197 -11.79 -42.81 -15.99
N PHE A 198 -12.07 -41.66 -16.62
CA PHE A 198 -13.43 -41.32 -17.07
C PHE A 198 -13.66 -41.55 -18.57
N GLY A 199 -12.61 -41.84 -19.35
CA GLY A 199 -12.67 -42.02 -20.80
C GLY A 199 -13.03 -40.75 -21.60
N SER A 200 -13.26 -39.62 -20.94
CA SER A 200 -13.72 -38.39 -21.60
C SER A 200 -12.59 -37.72 -22.36
N TYR A 201 -12.74 -37.57 -23.68
CA TYR A 201 -11.73 -36.97 -24.56
C TYR A 201 -11.40 -35.51 -24.21
N ARG A 202 -12.37 -34.75 -23.67
CA ARG A 202 -12.17 -33.34 -23.27
C ARG A 202 -10.94 -33.13 -22.38
N PHE A 203 -10.61 -34.12 -21.54
CA PHE A 203 -9.45 -34.06 -20.67
C PHE A 203 -8.15 -34.20 -21.46
N LYS A 204 -8.10 -35.13 -22.42
CA LYS A 204 -6.96 -35.29 -23.35
C LYS A 204 -6.78 -34.05 -24.22
N GLN A 205 -7.87 -33.49 -24.74
CA GLN A 205 -7.86 -32.24 -25.52
C GLN A 205 -7.25 -31.10 -24.68
N ARG A 206 -7.78 -30.88 -23.48
CA ARG A 206 -7.29 -29.83 -22.57
C ARG A 206 -5.82 -30.02 -22.19
N ALA A 207 -5.37 -31.26 -21.98
CA ALA A 207 -3.96 -31.55 -21.69
C ALA A 207 -3.05 -31.17 -22.87
N GLY A 208 -3.50 -31.42 -24.10
CA GLY A 208 -2.83 -31.00 -25.32
C GLY A 208 -2.70 -29.47 -25.44
N GLU A 209 -3.79 -28.74 -25.20
CA GLU A 209 -3.80 -27.27 -25.21
C GLU A 209 -2.78 -26.67 -24.23
N ILE A 210 -2.74 -27.17 -22.99
CA ILE A 210 -1.80 -26.72 -21.96
C ILE A 210 -0.36 -27.01 -22.40
N ARG A 211 -0.10 -28.21 -22.94
CA ARG A 211 1.22 -28.59 -23.46
C ARG A 211 1.68 -27.69 -24.59
N MET A 212 0.82 -27.39 -25.57
CA MET A 212 1.15 -26.50 -26.69
C MET A 212 1.47 -25.08 -26.18
N ARG A 213 0.68 -24.57 -25.21
CA ARG A 213 0.94 -23.27 -24.59
C ARG A 213 2.30 -23.23 -23.87
N ALA A 214 2.62 -24.27 -23.10
CA ALA A 214 3.90 -24.39 -22.39
C ALA A 214 5.09 -24.46 -23.37
N ASN A 215 4.99 -25.28 -24.41
CA ASN A 215 6.00 -25.40 -25.47
C ASN A 215 6.22 -24.07 -26.18
N ARG A 216 5.15 -23.34 -26.51
CA ARG A 216 5.24 -22.01 -27.14
C ARG A 216 5.94 -20.99 -26.25
N ARG A 217 5.71 -21.03 -24.93
CA ARG A 217 6.41 -20.16 -23.96
C ARG A 217 7.90 -20.52 -23.88
N GLN A 218 8.24 -21.81 -23.81
CA GLN A 218 9.63 -22.26 -23.80
C GLN A 218 10.38 -21.90 -25.09
N ALA A 219 9.78 -22.13 -26.25
CA ALA A 219 10.34 -21.75 -27.54
C ALA A 219 10.62 -20.24 -27.62
N ARG A 220 9.71 -19.40 -27.09
CA ARG A 220 9.94 -17.96 -27.00
C ARG A 220 11.15 -17.62 -26.13
N ASN A 221 11.29 -18.25 -24.96
CA ASN A 221 12.44 -18.05 -24.07
C ASN A 221 13.77 -18.41 -24.77
N PHE A 222 13.84 -19.57 -25.41
CA PHE A 222 15.02 -19.96 -26.20
C PHE A 222 15.34 -18.96 -27.32
N ARG A 223 14.31 -18.51 -28.05
CA ARG A 223 14.48 -17.49 -29.10
C ARG A 223 15.04 -16.19 -28.55
N ASP A 224 14.53 -15.73 -27.41
CA ASP A 224 14.92 -14.45 -26.83
C ASP A 224 16.35 -14.55 -26.23
N ARG A 225 16.72 -15.69 -25.64
CA ARG A 225 18.11 -15.99 -25.24
C ARG A 225 19.05 -16.02 -26.45
N LEU A 226 18.63 -16.60 -27.58
CA LEU A 226 19.45 -16.70 -28.80
C LEU A 226 19.62 -15.34 -29.48
N LYS A 227 18.66 -14.43 -29.35
CA LYS A 227 18.83 -13.04 -29.76
C LYS A 227 19.87 -12.29 -28.92
N ALA A 228 19.95 -12.61 -27.63
CA ALA A 228 20.94 -12.01 -26.72
C ALA A 228 22.34 -12.59 -26.91
N ASP A 229 22.44 -13.85 -27.34
CA ASP A 229 23.71 -14.56 -27.60
C ASP A 229 23.63 -15.34 -28.93
N PRO A 230 23.79 -14.66 -30.08
CA PRO A 230 23.58 -15.27 -31.41
C PRO A 230 24.61 -16.34 -31.79
N ASP A 231 25.80 -16.29 -31.23
CA ASP A 231 26.91 -17.19 -31.57
C ASP A 231 26.88 -18.49 -30.77
N ASN A 232 25.92 -18.63 -29.84
CA ASN A 232 25.77 -19.81 -29.01
C ASN A 232 25.16 -20.99 -29.78
N GLN A 233 26.03 -21.82 -30.34
CA GLN A 233 25.63 -22.99 -31.14
C GLN A 233 24.79 -24.00 -30.36
N GLN A 234 25.02 -24.17 -29.05
CA GLN A 234 24.22 -25.08 -28.22
C GLN A 234 22.78 -24.57 -28.10
N LEU A 235 22.62 -23.29 -27.78
CA LEU A 235 21.32 -22.65 -27.66
C LEU A 235 20.55 -22.66 -28.99
N ALA A 236 21.25 -22.49 -30.11
CA ALA A 236 20.66 -22.60 -31.45
C ALA A 236 20.13 -24.02 -31.75
N GLN A 237 20.85 -25.05 -31.31
CA GLN A 237 20.41 -26.45 -31.44
C GLN A 237 19.20 -26.74 -30.53
N GLU A 238 19.23 -26.28 -29.28
CA GLU A 238 18.12 -26.44 -28.34
C GLU A 238 16.85 -25.74 -28.83
N TYR A 239 16.98 -24.53 -29.37
CA TYR A 239 15.85 -23.80 -29.96
C TYR A 239 15.24 -24.56 -31.15
N LYS A 240 16.08 -25.07 -32.08
CA LYS A 240 15.62 -25.87 -33.22
C LYS A 240 14.89 -27.14 -32.77
N ARG A 241 15.44 -27.86 -31.78
CA ARG A 241 14.79 -29.03 -31.20
C ARG A 241 13.45 -28.67 -30.59
N MET A 242 13.39 -27.58 -29.82
CA MET A 242 12.16 -27.15 -29.16
C MET A 242 11.06 -26.76 -30.15
N ILE A 243 11.40 -26.05 -31.23
CA ILE A 243 10.45 -25.73 -32.29
C ILE A 243 9.93 -27.00 -32.96
N LYS A 244 10.81 -27.96 -33.26
CA LYS A 244 10.40 -29.25 -33.84
C LYS A 244 9.41 -29.98 -32.92
N GLU A 245 9.74 -30.14 -31.64
CA GLU A 245 8.86 -30.78 -30.65
C GLU A 245 7.53 -30.04 -30.48
N HIS A 246 7.54 -28.71 -30.57
CA HIS A 246 6.31 -27.91 -30.52
C HIS A 246 5.41 -28.19 -31.73
N THR A 247 5.96 -28.14 -32.94
CA THR A 247 5.19 -28.37 -34.18
C THR A 247 4.67 -29.81 -34.26
N GLU A 248 5.47 -30.80 -33.84
CA GLU A 248 5.04 -32.20 -33.76
C GLU A 248 3.88 -32.36 -32.76
N ALA A 249 3.98 -31.75 -31.58
CA ALA A 249 2.92 -31.79 -30.58
C ALA A 249 1.63 -31.09 -31.04
N GLU A 250 1.73 -29.99 -31.79
CA GLU A 250 0.58 -29.31 -32.41
C GLU A 250 -0.08 -30.21 -33.45
N LEU A 251 0.70 -30.76 -34.38
CA LEU A 251 0.21 -31.63 -35.44
C LEU A 251 -0.54 -32.83 -34.85
N ASP A 252 0.07 -33.53 -33.89
CA ASP A 252 -0.54 -34.68 -33.22
C ASP A 252 -1.85 -34.30 -32.52
N HIS A 253 -1.87 -33.16 -31.83
CA HIS A 253 -3.05 -32.69 -31.11
C HIS A 253 -4.20 -32.33 -32.07
N PHE A 254 -3.93 -31.59 -33.14
CA PHE A 254 -4.95 -31.20 -34.10
C PHE A 254 -5.47 -32.39 -34.91
N GLN A 255 -4.60 -33.34 -35.29
CA GLN A 255 -5.03 -34.57 -35.94
C GLN A 255 -5.92 -35.43 -35.04
N ASP A 256 -5.56 -35.56 -33.75
CA ASP A 256 -6.35 -36.31 -32.78
C ASP A 256 -7.67 -35.60 -32.46
N SER A 257 -7.67 -34.27 -32.36
CA SER A 257 -8.88 -33.48 -32.10
C SER A 257 -9.84 -33.50 -33.28
N ALA A 258 -9.35 -33.38 -34.52
CA ALA A 258 -10.18 -33.45 -35.71
C ALA A 258 -10.88 -34.82 -35.86
N LYS A 259 -10.24 -35.91 -35.41
CA LYS A 259 -10.84 -37.25 -35.40
C LYS A 259 -11.97 -37.40 -34.37
N ASN A 260 -11.81 -36.79 -33.19
CA ASN A 260 -12.74 -36.96 -32.07
C ASN A 260 -13.82 -35.87 -32.00
N TYR A 261 -13.55 -34.67 -32.52
CA TYR A 261 -14.41 -33.49 -32.54
C TYR A 261 -14.39 -32.80 -33.93
N PRO A 262 -14.89 -33.47 -34.99
CA PRO A 262 -14.80 -32.98 -36.37
C PRO A 262 -15.63 -31.72 -36.65
N THR A 263 -16.52 -31.32 -35.74
CA THR A 263 -17.36 -30.11 -35.85
C THR A 263 -16.82 -28.91 -35.07
N ASP A 264 -15.70 -29.06 -34.35
CA ASP A 264 -15.08 -27.94 -33.65
C ASP A 264 -14.31 -27.04 -34.64
N MET A 265 -14.95 -25.95 -35.06
CA MET A 265 -14.37 -24.96 -35.99
C MET A 265 -13.28 -24.08 -35.34
N ARG A 266 -12.90 -24.33 -34.09
CA ARG A 266 -11.82 -23.62 -33.39
C ARG A 266 -10.45 -24.29 -33.54
N LEU A 267 -10.41 -25.46 -34.19
CA LEU A 267 -9.20 -26.20 -34.54
C LEU A 267 -8.40 -25.53 -35.66
#